data_AF-A0A2U3D5L9-F1
#
_entry.id   AF-A0A2U3D5L9-F1
#
_cell.length_a   1.000
_cell.length_b   1.000
_cell.length_c   1.000
_cell.angle_alpha   90.00
_cell.angle_beta   90.00
_cell.angle_gamma   90.00
#
_symmetry.space_group_name_H-M   'P 1'
#
loop_
_entity.id
_entity.type
_entity.pdbx_description
1 polymer ?
#
loop_
_entity_poly.entity_id
_entity_poly.type
_entity_poly.pdbx_seq_one_letter_code
_entity_poly.pdbx_strand_id
1 'polypeptide(L)'
;MYDRLFHHTRRVTRYYVTRERDRVLTISHEPLFFYKQDRKVFFQDREAAYAKIAATLSKHKHIETIKTESVWLNYAREGWTVTTHKNTRWHRLVSVYFYWMNVNNWGSCERSKSWWAIGNQTLQVATMTREAFIERFRRKEVG
;
A
#
# COMPACT_ATOMS: atom_id res chain seq x y z
N MET A 1 -25.79 22.73 -3.94
CA MET A 1 -24.84 22.22 -4.95
C MET A 1 -23.79 21.41 -4.19
N TYR A 2 -24.07 20.14 -3.91
CA TYR A 2 -23.16 19.26 -3.16
C TYR A 2 -22.41 18.41 -4.17
N ASP A 3 -21.17 18.78 -4.47
CA ASP A 3 -20.25 17.93 -5.22
C ASP A 3 -19.99 16.66 -4.40
N ARG A 4 -20.67 15.58 -4.81
CA ARG A 4 -20.33 14.22 -4.43
C ARG A 4 -19.00 13.88 -5.09
N LEU A 5 -17.90 14.29 -4.45
CA LEU A 5 -16.58 13.70 -4.67
C LEU A 5 -16.66 12.24 -4.20
N PHE A 6 -17.05 11.36 -5.12
CA PHE A 6 -17.12 9.92 -4.86
C PHE A 6 -15.71 9.40 -4.56
N HIS A 7 -15.40 9.23 -3.27
CA HIS A 7 -14.33 8.33 -2.85
C HIS A 7 -14.78 6.89 -3.16
N HIS A 8 -14.57 6.43 -4.40
CA HIS A 8 -14.83 5.04 -4.76
C HIS A 8 -13.79 4.15 -4.07
N THR A 9 -14.13 3.70 -2.85
CA THR A 9 -13.35 2.68 -2.15
C THR A 9 -13.74 1.32 -2.71
N ARG A 10 -12.77 0.58 -3.25
CA ARG A 10 -12.97 -0.76 -3.80
C ARG A 10 -12.10 -1.76 -3.06
N ARG A 11 -12.71 -2.84 -2.58
CA ARG A 11 -12.00 -3.99 -2.02
C ARG A 11 -11.37 -4.80 -3.15
N VAL A 12 -10.06 -5.05 -3.07
CA VAL A 12 -9.30 -5.80 -4.09
C VAL A 12 -9.09 -7.24 -3.64
N THR A 13 -8.54 -7.42 -2.45
CA THR A 13 -8.38 -8.71 -1.74
C THR A 13 -8.99 -8.59 -0.35
N ARG A 14 -8.89 -9.65 0.48
CA ARG A 14 -9.29 -9.60 1.89
C ARG A 14 -8.59 -8.47 2.65
N TYR A 15 -7.38 -8.10 2.25
CA TYR A 15 -6.50 -7.21 2.99
C TYR A 15 -6.19 -5.89 2.30
N TYR A 16 -6.51 -5.74 1.01
CA TYR A 16 -6.23 -4.51 0.27
C TYR A 16 -7.49 -3.85 -0.26
N VAL A 17 -7.51 -2.52 -0.16
CA VAL A 17 -8.48 -1.65 -0.80
C VAL A 17 -7.77 -0.66 -1.72
N THR A 18 -8.50 -0.17 -2.71
CA THR A 18 -8.11 1.00 -3.49
C THR A 18 -9.09 2.14 -3.26
N ARG A 19 -8.58 3.37 -3.34
CA ARG A 19 -9.37 4.60 -3.33
C ARG A 19 -8.92 5.49 -4.46
N GLU A 20 -9.87 5.96 -5.25
CA GLU A 20 -9.60 6.90 -6.32
C GLU A 20 -9.90 8.33 -5.88
N ARG A 21 -8.98 9.24 -6.22
CA ARG A 21 -9.17 10.68 -6.07
C ARG A 21 -8.22 11.43 -7.00
N ASP A 22 -8.70 12.44 -7.72
CA ASP A 22 -7.86 13.37 -8.50
C ASP A 22 -6.86 12.66 -9.43
N ARG A 23 -7.31 11.65 -10.20
CA ARG A 23 -6.48 10.79 -11.07
C ARG A 23 -5.41 9.95 -10.36
N VAL A 24 -5.47 9.88 -9.02
CA VAL A 24 -4.60 9.05 -8.19
C VAL A 24 -5.38 7.86 -7.65
N LEU A 25 -4.82 6.65 -7.84
CA LEU A 25 -5.30 5.43 -7.18
C LEU A 25 -4.43 5.14 -5.96
N THR A 26 -4.98 5.33 -4.77
CA THR A 26 -4.31 4.98 -3.50
C THR A 26 -4.62 3.54 -3.12
N ILE A 27 -3.58 2.75 -2.87
CA ILE A 27 -3.66 1.39 -2.36
C ILE A 27 -3.43 1.41 -0.85
N SER A 28 -4.29 0.71 -0.09
CA SER A 28 -4.18 0.66 1.37
C SER A 28 -4.36 -0.77 1.87
N HIS A 29 -3.51 -1.16 2.82
CA HIS A 29 -3.67 -2.41 3.55
C HIS A 29 -4.64 -2.22 4.72
N GLU A 30 -5.82 -2.81 4.62
CA GLU A 30 -6.95 -2.64 5.55
C GLU A 30 -7.69 -3.95 5.80
N PRO A 31 -7.15 -4.89 6.60
CA PRO A 31 -7.87 -6.10 6.98
C PRO A 31 -9.18 -5.79 7.71
N LEU A 32 -10.16 -6.68 7.56
CA LEU A 32 -11.48 -6.53 8.18
C LEU A 32 -11.51 -6.87 9.69
N PHE A 33 -10.52 -7.60 10.23
CA PHE A 33 -10.49 -8.07 11.63
C PHE A 33 -9.05 -8.18 12.16
N PHE A 34 -8.88 -8.30 13.49
CA PHE A 34 -7.60 -8.56 14.17
C PHE A 34 -6.98 -9.88 13.66
N TYR A 35 -6.12 -9.79 12.66
CA TYR A 35 -5.52 -10.95 12.00
C TYR A 35 -3.99 -10.92 12.14
N LYS A 36 -3.40 -12.06 12.47
CA LYS A 36 -1.95 -12.24 12.44
C LYS A 36 -1.58 -12.77 11.05
N GLN A 37 -0.93 -11.95 10.24
CA GLN A 37 -0.40 -12.38 8.95
C GLN A 37 1.11 -12.64 9.11
N ASP A 38 1.56 -13.83 8.74
CA ASP A 38 2.99 -14.07 8.56
C ASP A 38 3.51 -13.31 7.32
N ARG A 39 4.82 -13.10 7.27
CA ARG A 39 5.46 -12.36 6.18
C ARG A 39 5.16 -12.93 4.80
N LYS A 40 5.19 -14.27 4.65
CA LYS A 40 5.02 -14.92 3.35
C LYS A 40 3.61 -14.65 2.83
N VAL A 41 2.61 -14.84 3.68
CA VAL A 41 1.21 -14.59 3.37
C VAL A 41 0.95 -13.10 3.09
N PHE A 42 1.64 -12.19 3.79
CA PHE A 42 1.56 -10.75 3.50
C PHE A 42 2.03 -10.42 2.08
N PHE A 43 3.24 -10.86 1.71
CA PHE A 43 3.78 -10.55 0.39
C PHE A 43 3.00 -11.27 -0.71
N GLN A 44 2.56 -12.51 -0.50
CA GLN A 44 1.70 -13.22 -1.45
C GLN A 44 0.39 -12.46 -1.71
N ASP A 45 -0.31 -12.02 -0.67
CA ASP A 45 -1.56 -11.27 -0.86
C ASP A 45 -1.33 -9.89 -1.48
N ARG A 46 -0.22 -9.22 -1.13
CA ARG A 46 0.18 -7.94 -1.76
C ARG A 46 0.40 -8.12 -3.26
N GLU A 47 1.16 -9.13 -3.67
CA GLU A 47 1.43 -9.39 -5.08
C GLU A 47 0.15 -9.73 -5.83
N ALA A 48 -0.74 -10.56 -5.24
CA ALA A 48 -2.05 -10.86 -5.80
C ALA A 48 -2.93 -9.61 -5.94
N ALA A 49 -2.94 -8.73 -4.93
CA ALA A 49 -3.64 -7.46 -4.98
C ALA A 49 -3.11 -6.57 -6.10
N TYR A 50 -1.79 -6.43 -6.22
CA TYR A 50 -1.15 -5.58 -7.22
C TYR A 50 -1.36 -6.10 -8.64
N ALA A 51 -1.27 -7.41 -8.86
CA ALA A 51 -1.59 -8.05 -10.14
C ALA A 51 -3.04 -7.74 -10.56
N LYS A 52 -4.00 -7.96 -9.65
CA LYS A 52 -5.41 -7.65 -9.90
C LYS A 52 -5.66 -6.17 -10.19
N ILE A 53 -4.98 -5.27 -9.49
CA ILE A 53 -5.04 -3.82 -9.76
C ILE A 53 -4.50 -3.53 -11.16
N ALA A 54 -3.32 -4.04 -11.51
CA ALA A 54 -2.70 -3.87 -12.82
C ALA A 54 -3.59 -4.35 -13.97
N ALA A 55 -4.25 -5.51 -13.82
CA ALA A 55 -5.21 -6.02 -14.79
C ALA A 55 -6.37 -5.05 -15.01
N THR A 56 -6.91 -4.46 -13.94
CA THR A 56 -8.03 -3.52 -14.03
C THR A 56 -7.63 -2.14 -14.57
N LEU A 57 -6.40 -1.66 -14.31
CA LEU A 57 -5.92 -0.34 -14.77
C LEU A 57 -5.89 -0.18 -16.30
N SER A 58 -5.96 -1.28 -17.05
CA SER A 58 -6.18 -1.27 -18.50
C SER A 58 -7.48 -0.53 -18.89
N LYS A 59 -8.52 -0.62 -18.05
CA LYS A 59 -9.85 -0.02 -18.25
C LYS A 59 -9.96 1.37 -17.60
N HIS A 60 -9.15 1.67 -16.59
CA HIS A 60 -9.15 2.96 -15.87
C HIS A 60 -8.07 3.89 -16.42
N LYS A 61 -8.29 4.42 -17.64
CA LYS A 61 -7.31 5.25 -18.36
C LYS A 61 -7.11 6.65 -17.76
N HIS A 62 -8.05 7.12 -16.96
CA HIS A 62 -7.99 8.42 -16.29
C HIS A 62 -7.09 8.43 -15.04
N ILE A 63 -6.67 7.26 -14.56
CA ILE A 63 -5.68 7.15 -13.48
C ILE A 63 -4.30 7.41 -14.06
N GLU A 64 -3.56 8.34 -13.49
CA GLU A 64 -2.21 8.69 -13.92
C GLU A 64 -1.17 8.19 -12.91
N THR A 65 -1.50 8.21 -11.61
CA THR A 65 -0.58 7.90 -10.53
C THR A 65 -1.15 6.82 -9.61
N ILE A 66 -0.30 5.86 -9.25
CA ILE A 66 -0.56 4.89 -8.20
C ILE A 66 0.19 5.33 -6.95
N LYS A 67 -0.50 5.34 -5.81
CA LYS A 67 0.04 5.76 -4.52
C LYS A 67 -0.12 4.64 -3.50
N THR A 68 0.87 4.43 -2.65
CA THR A 68 0.76 3.56 -1.47
C THR A 68 1.54 4.18 -0.31
N GLU A 69 1.14 3.85 0.90
CA GLU A 69 1.71 4.40 2.14
C GLU A 69 2.20 3.26 3.03
N SER A 70 3.41 3.38 3.56
CA SER A 70 3.95 2.41 4.51
C SER A 70 4.96 3.05 5.47
N VAL A 71 5.08 2.46 6.66
CA VAL A 71 6.11 2.83 7.64
C VAL A 71 7.22 1.77 7.75
N TRP A 72 7.08 0.60 7.09
CA TRP A 72 8.05 -0.50 7.17
C TRP A 72 8.53 -1.03 5.81
N LEU A 73 7.77 -0.86 4.72
CA LEU A 73 8.19 -1.34 3.40
C LEU A 73 9.26 -0.43 2.80
N ASN A 74 10.23 -1.02 2.09
CA ASN A 74 11.25 -0.28 1.35
C ASN A 74 10.88 -0.22 -0.14
N TYR A 75 9.94 0.66 -0.47
CA TYR A 75 9.43 0.81 -1.84
C TYR A 75 10.47 1.36 -2.83
N ALA A 76 11.50 2.05 -2.37
CA ALA A 76 12.57 2.54 -3.24
C ALA A 76 13.30 1.37 -3.94
N ARG A 77 13.50 0.25 -3.25
CA ARG A 77 14.05 -0.99 -3.84
C ARG A 77 13.11 -1.66 -4.84
N GLU A 78 11.83 -1.31 -4.82
CA GLU A 78 10.82 -1.84 -5.72
C GLU A 78 10.59 -0.92 -6.95
N GLY A 79 11.41 0.13 -7.13
CA GLY A 79 11.32 1.05 -8.27
C GLY A 79 10.26 2.14 -8.12
N TRP A 80 9.74 2.36 -6.91
CA TRP A 80 8.82 3.47 -6.65
C TRP A 80 9.59 4.76 -6.37
N THR A 81 8.99 5.90 -6.73
CA THR A 81 9.41 7.20 -6.21
C THR A 81 8.92 7.33 -4.78
N VAL A 82 9.80 7.63 -3.83
CA VAL A 82 9.46 7.67 -2.41
C VAL A 82 9.69 9.06 -1.85
N THR A 83 8.70 9.55 -1.11
CA THR A 83 8.80 10.78 -0.31
C THR A 83 8.42 10.46 1.14
N THR A 84 8.94 11.24 2.08
CA THR A 84 8.64 11.08 3.51
C THR A 84 7.72 12.21 3.96
N HIS A 85 6.60 11.86 4.57
CA HIS A 85 5.58 12.81 5.02
C HIS A 85 5.38 12.71 6.52
N LYS A 86 5.14 13.84 7.19
CA LYS A 86 4.66 13.85 8.57
C LYS A 86 3.22 13.34 8.60
N ASN A 87 2.89 12.48 9.56
CA ASN A 87 1.52 12.03 9.76
C ASN A 87 1.10 12.22 11.22
N THR A 88 0.13 13.11 11.43
CA THR A 88 -0.40 13.46 12.76
C THR A 88 -1.35 12.41 13.33
N ARG A 89 -1.82 11.46 12.52
CA ARG A 89 -2.65 10.31 12.93
C ARG A 89 -1.83 9.05 13.18
N TRP A 90 -0.54 9.25 13.49
CA TRP A 90 0.46 8.20 13.63
C TRP A 90 0.02 7.09 14.59
N HIS A 91 -0.52 7.43 15.76
CA HIS A 91 -0.97 6.49 16.78
C HIS A 91 -1.98 5.45 16.26
N ARG A 92 -2.91 5.84 15.36
CA ARG A 92 -3.89 4.89 14.80
C ARG A 92 -3.25 3.88 13.85
N LEU A 93 -2.23 4.31 13.09
CA LEU A 93 -1.46 3.40 12.23
C LEU A 93 -0.57 2.49 13.10
N VAL A 94 0.02 3.01 14.17
CA VAL A 94 0.83 2.21 15.10
C VAL A 94 0.04 1.13 15.77
N SER A 95 -1.09 1.44 16.42
CA SER A 95 -1.82 0.41 17.18
C SER A 95 -2.23 -0.76 16.30
N VAL A 96 -2.55 -0.46 15.04
CA VAL A 96 -2.92 -1.43 14.01
C VAL A 96 -1.69 -2.21 13.52
N TYR A 97 -0.58 -1.53 13.21
CA TYR A 97 0.62 -2.18 12.69
C TYR A 97 1.46 -2.85 13.76
N PHE A 98 1.57 -2.32 14.98
CA PHE A 98 2.33 -2.90 16.10
C PHE A 98 1.70 -4.22 16.56
N TYR A 99 0.38 -4.35 16.48
CA TYR A 99 -0.34 -5.62 16.70
C TYR A 99 -0.02 -6.67 15.61
N TRP A 100 0.33 -6.24 14.39
CA TRP A 100 0.68 -7.12 13.26
C TRP A 100 2.20 -7.33 13.09
N MET A 101 3.01 -6.38 13.54
CA MET A 101 4.48 -6.33 13.54
C MET A 101 5.05 -7.04 14.77
N ASN A 102 4.55 -8.23 15.08
CA ASN A 102 5.18 -9.04 16.11
C ASN A 102 6.60 -9.40 15.62
N VAL A 103 7.60 -9.02 16.42
CA VAL A 103 9.02 -8.95 16.05
C VAL A 103 9.55 -10.27 15.47
N ASN A 104 8.92 -11.39 15.86
CA ASN A 104 9.24 -12.75 15.43
C ASN A 104 8.82 -13.08 13.97
N ASN A 105 7.94 -12.31 13.34
CA ASN A 105 7.38 -12.67 12.03
C ASN A 105 8.08 -12.02 10.82
N TRP A 106 8.97 -11.04 11.01
CA TRP A 106 9.47 -10.21 9.90
C TRP A 106 10.99 -9.99 9.97
N GLY A 107 11.75 -11.00 9.56
CA GLY A 107 13.22 -10.93 9.40
C GLY A 107 13.73 -10.09 8.21
N SER A 108 12.84 -9.42 7.45
CA SER A 108 13.22 -8.59 6.29
C SER A 108 12.69 -7.16 6.33
N CYS A 109 11.99 -6.77 7.39
CA CYS A 109 11.62 -5.38 7.61
C CYS A 109 12.78 -4.66 8.27
N GLU A 110 13.07 -3.44 7.83
CA GLU A 110 14.00 -2.56 8.52
C GLU A 110 13.36 -2.14 9.84
N ARG A 111 13.56 -2.93 10.90
CA ARG A 111 13.06 -2.64 12.25
C ARG A 111 13.51 -1.24 12.69
N SER A 112 14.75 -0.88 12.39
CA SER A 112 15.31 0.46 12.62
C SER A 112 14.51 1.55 11.91
N LYS A 113 14.15 1.35 10.65
CA LYS A 113 13.30 2.28 9.89
C LYS A 113 11.92 2.42 10.49
N SER A 114 11.33 1.33 10.95
CA SER A 114 10.01 1.35 11.59
C SER A 114 10.08 2.17 12.88
N TRP A 115 11.03 1.88 13.77
CA TRP A 115 11.25 2.66 15.00
C TRP A 115 11.63 4.12 14.76
N TRP A 116 12.43 4.39 13.73
CA TRP A 116 12.77 5.75 13.33
C TRP A 116 11.54 6.51 12.83
N ALA A 117 10.71 5.88 11.99
CA ALA A 117 9.46 6.46 11.51
C ALA A 117 8.47 6.68 12.67
N ILE A 118 8.44 5.76 13.65
CA ILE A 118 7.70 5.89 14.91
C ILE A 118 8.17 7.13 15.68
N GLY A 119 9.46 7.23 15.97
CA GLY A 119 10.02 8.34 16.73
C GLY A 119 9.85 9.70 16.04
N ASN A 120 9.83 9.72 14.71
CA ASN A 120 9.73 10.95 13.93
C ASN A 120 8.31 11.29 13.45
N GLN A 121 7.33 10.43 13.73
CA GLN A 121 5.94 10.55 13.26
C GLN A 121 5.87 10.74 11.73
N THR A 122 6.65 9.94 10.99
CA THR A 122 6.72 10.00 9.53
C THR A 122 6.19 8.74 8.86
N LEU A 123 5.74 8.86 7.61
CA LEU A 123 5.43 7.73 6.75
C LEU A 123 6.06 7.91 5.39
N GLN A 124 6.36 6.80 4.71
CA GLN A 124 6.75 6.84 3.32
C GLN A 124 5.52 6.80 2.43
N VAL A 125 5.40 7.81 1.58
CA VAL A 125 4.50 7.81 0.44
C VAL A 125 5.30 7.35 -0.76
N ALA A 126 4.90 6.22 -1.32
CA ALA A 126 5.48 5.69 -2.54
C ALA A 126 4.50 5.91 -3.70
N THR A 127 5.02 6.43 -4.81
CA THR A 127 4.26 6.68 -6.04
C THR A 127 4.91 6.02 -7.25
N MET A 128 4.08 5.61 -8.19
CA MET A 128 4.49 5.05 -9.48
C MET A 128 3.50 5.51 -10.55
N THR A 129 3.96 5.73 -11.78
CA THR A 129 3.04 6.00 -12.90
C THR A 129 2.16 4.78 -13.15
N ARG A 130 0.96 4.99 -13.69
CA ARG A 130 0.07 3.90 -14.08
C ARG A 130 0.78 2.90 -14.99
N GLU A 131 1.51 3.37 -16.00
CA GLU A 131 2.17 2.55 -17.01
C GLU A 131 3.25 1.68 -16.38
N ALA A 132 4.12 2.26 -15.53
CA ALA A 132 5.16 1.51 -14.84
C ALA A 132 4.57 0.47 -13.88
N PHE A 133 3.45 0.81 -13.21
CA PHE A 133 2.76 -0.15 -12.34
C PHE A 133 2.19 -1.33 -13.14
N ILE A 134 1.51 -1.05 -14.26
CA ILE A 134 0.98 -2.10 -15.14
C ILE A 134 2.12 -2.97 -15.66
N GLU A 135 3.18 -2.37 -16.20
CA GLU A 135 4.33 -3.10 -16.76
C GLU A 135 4.93 -4.07 -15.72
N ARG A 136 5.10 -3.59 -14.49
CA ARG A 136 5.70 -4.37 -13.41
C ARG A 136 4.84 -5.54 -12.94
N PHE A 137 3.53 -5.33 -12.79
CA PHE A 137 2.67 -6.30 -12.10
C PHE A 137 1.75 -7.10 -13.02
N ARG A 138 1.58 -6.71 -14.29
CA ARG A 138 0.79 -7.47 -15.28
C ARG A 138 1.46 -8.77 -15.72
N ARG A 139 2.79 -8.86 -15.66
CA ARG A 139 3.55 -10.06 -16.07
C ARG A 139 3.41 -11.26 -15.11
N LYS A 140 2.75 -11.10 -13.96
CA LYS A 140 2.67 -12.13 -12.91
C LYS A 140 1.37 -12.95 -12.89
N GLU A 141 0.44 -12.72 -13.82
CA GLU A 141 -0.79 -13.55 -13.95
C GLU A 141 -0.63 -14.72 -14.95
N VAL A 142 0.49 -14.81 -15.67
CA VAL A 142 0.79 -15.91 -16.60
C VAL A 142 1.91 -16.74 -15.98
N GLY A 143 1.57 -17.60 -15.03
CA GLY A 143 2.49 -18.50 -14.34
C GLY A 143 1.75 -19.43 -13.38
#